data_AF-A0A8K0TNB7-F1
#
_entry.id   AF-A0A8K0TNB7-F1
#
_cell.length_a   1.000
_cell.length_b   1.000
_cell.length_c   1.000
_cell.angle_alpha   90.00
_cell.angle_beta   90.00
_cell.angle_gamma   90.00
#
_symmetry.space_group_name_H-M   'P 1'
#
loop_
_entity.id
_entity.type
_entity.pdbx_description
1 polymer ?
#
loop_
_entity_poly.entity_id
_entity_poly.type
_entity_poly.pdbx_seq_one_letter_code
_entity_poly.pdbx_strand_id
1 'polypeptide(L)'
;MSPKNGDKIPQEELRTPTRNVYLHNHTLFGTTINATDLTPEVTKSYDDPDFVAEALRVAFAQCAPEKGVAKLPPTWTIRRGDFFSRTMNVVETATGASLATWTLALLSAGASELAFPAGSPHSSHPITMRPVKGVMVQERFVVDSAEFAWKIERGANVFDVRYKLVRTAAGHARVVARYAHPPGSMYRGGILSVDENEVDIVVALVTCCVMIKKRVQKDVETLGVAS
;
A
#
# COMPACT_ATOMS: atom_id res chain seq x y z
N MET A 1 -4.51 14.50 32.73
CA MET A 1 -3.85 15.57 31.95
C MET A 1 -3.73 15.09 30.52
N SER A 2 -4.57 15.58 29.62
CA SER A 2 -4.40 15.29 28.18
C SER A 2 -3.26 16.18 27.65
N PRO A 3 -2.26 15.64 26.94
CA PRO A 3 -1.16 16.44 26.40
C PRO A 3 -1.72 17.51 25.46
N LYS A 4 -1.50 18.78 25.81
CA LYS A 4 -1.80 19.95 24.98
C LYS A 4 -0.72 20.10 23.91
N ASN A 5 -1.11 20.30 22.66
CA ASN A 5 -0.29 20.73 21.53
C ASN A 5 1.08 20.05 21.33
N GLY A 6 1.05 18.89 20.67
CA GLY A 6 1.57 18.81 19.31
C GLY A 6 3.05 19.09 19.07
N ASP A 7 3.95 18.61 19.93
CA ASP A 7 5.34 18.41 19.51
C ASP A 7 5.32 17.42 18.34
N LYS A 8 5.50 17.96 17.13
CA LYS A 8 5.69 17.15 15.93
C LYS A 8 7.00 16.43 16.12
N ILE A 9 6.94 15.14 16.45
CA ILE A 9 8.11 14.25 16.42
C ILE A 9 8.81 14.49 15.08
N PRO A 10 10.10 14.88 15.08
CA PRO A 10 10.86 15.03 13.86
C PRO A 10 10.73 13.76 13.03
N GLN A 11 10.25 13.90 11.80
CA GLN A 11 10.00 12.77 10.92
C GLN A 11 11.19 12.62 9.98
N GLU A 12 11.90 11.51 10.08
CA GLU A 12 12.97 11.20 9.13
C GLU A 12 12.39 10.76 7.79
N GLU A 13 12.98 11.27 6.72
CA GLU A 13 12.59 10.96 5.35
C GLU A 13 13.11 9.59 4.90
N LEU A 14 12.42 8.98 3.93
CA LEU A 14 12.83 7.71 3.32
C LEU A 14 14.10 7.94 2.50
N ARG A 15 15.26 7.48 2.99
CA ARG A 15 16.56 7.76 2.37
C ARG A 15 16.82 6.95 1.10
N THR A 16 16.48 5.65 1.08
CA THR A 16 16.68 4.79 -0.09
C THR A 16 15.73 3.60 -0.01
N PRO A 17 14.72 3.49 -0.89
CA PRO A 17 13.88 2.30 -0.93
C PRO A 17 14.74 1.11 -1.37
N THR A 18 14.60 -0.01 -0.67
CA THR A 18 15.24 -1.26 -1.06
C THR A 18 14.38 -2.07 -2.04
N ARG A 19 13.07 -1.77 -2.10
CA ARG A 19 12.15 -2.37 -3.07
C ARG A 19 11.26 -1.34 -3.74
N ASN A 20 10.98 -1.59 -5.01
CA ASN A 20 10.00 -0.86 -5.80
C ASN A 20 9.01 -1.86 -6.38
N VAL A 21 7.73 -1.72 -6.03
CA VAL A 21 6.67 -2.63 -6.45
C VAL A 21 5.62 -1.85 -7.20
N TYR A 22 5.30 -2.28 -8.41
CA TYR A 22 4.18 -1.74 -9.16
C TYR A 22 2.90 -2.48 -8.83
N LEU A 23 1.95 -1.77 -8.24
CA LEU A 23 0.57 -2.20 -8.13
C LEU A 23 -0.13 -1.96 -9.46
N HIS A 24 -0.61 -3.05 -10.07
CA HIS A 24 -1.35 -2.99 -11.31
C HIS A 24 -2.68 -2.25 -11.11
N ASN A 25 -3.21 -1.70 -12.20
CA ASN A 25 -4.51 -1.06 -12.21
C ASN A 25 -5.59 -2.03 -11.69
N HIS A 26 -6.32 -1.58 -10.68
CA HIS A 26 -7.41 -2.32 -10.07
C HIS A 26 -8.56 -1.38 -9.72
N THR A 27 -9.76 -1.95 -9.57
CA THR A 27 -11.00 -1.24 -9.24
C THR A 27 -11.50 -1.66 -7.85
N LEU A 28 -12.51 -0.94 -7.32
CA LEU A 28 -13.11 -1.26 -6.03
C LEU A 28 -13.61 -2.71 -5.97
N PHE A 29 -14.38 -3.09 -7.00
CA PHE A 29 -15.00 -4.40 -7.15
C PHE A 29 -14.07 -5.44 -7.78
N GLY A 30 -12.85 -5.03 -8.18
CA GLY A 30 -11.83 -5.94 -8.68
C GLY A 30 -11.58 -7.08 -7.71
N THR A 31 -11.67 -8.30 -8.22
CA THR A 31 -11.39 -9.54 -7.49
C THR A 31 -9.91 -9.85 -7.43
N THR A 32 -9.09 -9.21 -8.25
CA THR A 32 -7.65 -9.45 -8.33
C THR A 32 -6.88 -8.13 -8.31
N ILE A 33 -5.81 -8.09 -7.54
CA ILE A 33 -4.78 -7.04 -7.59
C ILE A 33 -3.45 -7.75 -7.82
N ASN A 34 -2.77 -7.38 -8.89
CA ASN A 34 -1.44 -7.89 -9.20
C ASN A 34 -0.39 -6.87 -8.76
N ALA A 35 0.74 -7.37 -8.28
CA ALA A 35 1.89 -6.57 -7.90
C ALA A 35 3.15 -7.17 -8.54
N THR A 36 3.90 -6.35 -9.26
CA THR A 36 5.16 -6.75 -9.92
C THR A 36 6.31 -6.06 -9.22
N ASP A 37 7.34 -6.84 -8.86
CA ASP A 37 8.60 -6.29 -8.39
C ASP A 37 9.33 -5.60 -9.56
N LEU A 38 9.61 -4.31 -9.41
CA LEU A 38 10.34 -3.46 -10.35
C LEU A 38 11.68 -2.99 -9.76
N THR A 39 12.11 -3.58 -8.65
CA THR A 39 13.35 -3.20 -7.98
C THR A 39 14.57 -3.20 -8.92
N PRO A 40 14.79 -4.22 -9.78
CA PRO A 40 15.94 -4.20 -10.68
C PRO A 40 15.84 -3.18 -11.82
N GLU A 41 14.64 -2.68 -12.15
CA GLU A 41 14.42 -1.79 -13.30
C GLU A 41 14.36 -0.30 -12.94
N VAL A 42 14.04 0.05 -11.69
CA VAL A 42 13.98 1.44 -11.23
C VAL A 42 15.36 1.87 -10.73
N THR A 43 15.98 2.81 -11.43
CA THR A 43 17.39 3.18 -11.19
C THR A 43 17.56 4.45 -10.36
N LYS A 44 16.59 5.37 -10.38
CA LYS A 44 16.68 6.60 -9.59
C LYS A 44 16.47 6.34 -8.11
N SER A 45 17.18 7.14 -7.30
CA SER A 45 16.90 7.26 -5.88
C SER A 45 15.55 7.93 -5.67
N TYR A 46 14.91 7.63 -4.53
CA TYR A 46 13.64 8.24 -4.16
C TYR A 46 13.72 9.78 -4.03
N ASP A 47 14.88 10.32 -3.63
CA ASP A 47 15.09 11.76 -3.50
C ASP A 47 15.16 12.48 -4.86
N ASP A 48 15.22 11.75 -5.97
CA ASP A 48 15.16 12.32 -7.31
C ASP A 48 13.73 12.82 -7.59
N PRO A 49 13.54 14.10 -7.97
CA PRO A 49 12.22 14.67 -8.23
C PRO A 49 11.44 13.94 -9.34
N ASP A 50 12.15 13.26 -10.25
CA ASP A 50 11.57 12.49 -11.34
C ASP A 50 11.40 11.00 -11.00
N PHE A 51 11.76 10.56 -9.79
CA PHE A 51 11.68 9.16 -9.38
C PHE A 51 10.33 8.52 -9.72
N VAL A 52 9.24 9.19 -9.33
CA VAL A 52 7.87 8.70 -9.58
C VAL A 52 7.59 8.61 -11.08
N ALA A 53 8.03 9.60 -11.86
CA ALA A 53 7.83 9.61 -13.30
C ALA A 53 8.61 8.49 -14.01
N GLU A 54 9.87 8.24 -13.60
CA GLU A 54 10.66 7.12 -14.10
C GLU A 54 10.02 5.78 -13.72
N ALA A 55 9.70 5.58 -12.44
CA ALA A 55 9.16 4.32 -11.95
C ALA A 55 7.83 3.97 -12.64
N LEU A 56 6.95 4.96 -12.84
CA LEU A 56 5.72 4.77 -13.61
C LEU A 56 5.99 4.47 -15.09
N ARG A 57 6.94 5.16 -15.73
CA ARG A 57 7.35 4.88 -17.12
C ARG A 57 7.86 3.44 -17.27
N VAL A 58 8.70 3.00 -16.33
CA VAL A 58 9.21 1.62 -16.27
C VAL A 58 8.07 0.63 -16.08
N ALA A 59 7.17 0.89 -15.12
CA ALA A 59 6.00 0.04 -14.89
C ALA A 59 5.14 -0.12 -16.14
N PHE A 60 4.82 0.97 -16.84
CA PHE A 60 4.05 0.87 -18.08
C PHE A 60 4.81 0.12 -19.18
N ALA A 61 6.12 0.32 -19.31
CA ALA A 61 6.91 -0.38 -20.32
C ALA A 61 7.05 -1.89 -20.05
N GLN A 62 7.07 -2.31 -18.78
CA GLN A 62 7.30 -3.71 -18.39
C GLN A 62 6.01 -4.49 -18.09
N CYS A 63 4.99 -3.82 -17.58
CA CYS A 63 3.76 -4.45 -17.09
C CYS A 63 2.56 -4.25 -18.01
N ALA A 64 2.61 -3.30 -18.96
CA ALA A 64 1.54 -3.20 -19.95
C ALA A 64 1.60 -4.42 -20.89
N PRO A 65 0.47 -5.11 -21.13
CA PRO A 65 0.46 -6.27 -22.00
C PRO A 65 0.66 -5.83 -23.46
N GLU A 66 1.85 -6.05 -24.00
CA GLU A 66 2.07 -5.95 -25.44
C GLU A 66 1.61 -7.28 -26.05
N LYS A 67 0.58 -7.25 -26.91
CA LYS A 67 0.00 -8.47 -27.53
C LYS A 67 -0.49 -9.51 -26.49
N GLY A 68 -0.91 -9.07 -25.31
CA GLY A 68 -1.46 -9.92 -24.27
C GLY A 68 -0.44 -10.57 -23.33
N VAL A 69 0.86 -10.28 -23.48
CA VAL A 69 1.91 -10.79 -22.60
C VAL A 69 2.67 -9.63 -21.95
N ALA A 70 2.63 -9.54 -20.62
CA ALA A 70 3.46 -8.60 -19.87
C ALA A 70 4.92 -9.10 -19.89
N LYS A 71 5.90 -8.19 -20.03
CA LYS A 71 7.33 -8.56 -20.00
C LYS A 71 7.74 -9.11 -18.64
N LEU A 72 7.21 -8.51 -17.57
CA LEU A 72 7.42 -8.97 -16.21
C LEU A 72 6.10 -9.55 -15.66
N PRO A 73 6.09 -10.81 -15.22
CA PRO A 73 4.93 -11.38 -14.56
C PRO A 73 4.71 -10.73 -13.18
N PRO A 74 3.48 -10.78 -12.62
CA PRO A 74 3.25 -10.41 -11.23
C PRO A 74 4.08 -11.28 -10.28
N THR A 75 4.73 -10.67 -9.29
CA THR A 75 5.44 -11.37 -8.20
C THR A 75 4.45 -11.80 -7.12
N TRP A 76 3.47 -10.94 -6.82
CA TRP A 76 2.40 -11.23 -5.88
C TRP A 76 1.03 -11.00 -6.51
N THR A 77 0.07 -11.82 -6.09
CA THR A 77 -1.33 -11.69 -6.48
C THR A 77 -2.21 -11.69 -5.24
N ILE A 78 -3.05 -10.65 -5.11
CA ILE A 78 -4.10 -10.58 -4.10
C ILE A 78 -5.41 -10.92 -4.79
N ARG A 79 -6.03 -12.03 -4.42
CA ARG A 79 -7.26 -12.55 -5.05
C ARG A 79 -8.39 -12.76 -4.07
N ARG A 80 -9.60 -12.37 -4.45
CA ARG A 80 -10.82 -12.69 -3.72
C ARG A 80 -11.17 -14.16 -3.96
N GLY A 81 -11.55 -14.88 -2.91
CA GLY A 81 -11.91 -16.30 -3.04
C GLY A 81 -13.14 -16.54 -3.92
N ASP A 82 -14.17 -15.70 -3.76
CA ASP A 82 -15.38 -15.68 -4.57
C ASP A 82 -15.92 -14.24 -4.66
N PHE A 83 -16.92 -13.98 -5.50
CA PHE A 83 -17.41 -12.60 -5.71
C PHE A 83 -17.94 -11.92 -4.45
N PHE A 84 -18.57 -12.67 -3.53
CA PHE A 84 -19.22 -12.17 -2.32
C PHE A 84 -18.30 -12.19 -1.09
N SER A 85 -17.15 -12.86 -1.21
CA SER A 85 -16.21 -13.01 -0.12
C SER A 85 -15.62 -11.66 0.27
N ARG A 86 -15.62 -11.42 1.57
CA ARG A 86 -14.88 -10.31 2.17
C ARG A 86 -13.41 -10.64 2.35
N THR A 87 -13.00 -11.84 1.99
CA THR A 87 -11.65 -12.35 2.23
C THR A 87 -10.85 -12.36 0.93
N MET A 88 -9.69 -11.73 0.99
CA MET A 88 -8.69 -11.68 -0.07
C MET A 88 -7.50 -12.54 0.36
N ASN A 89 -7.01 -13.41 -0.51
CA ASN A 89 -5.82 -14.21 -0.30
C ASN A 89 -4.65 -13.56 -1.03
N VAL A 90 -3.56 -13.35 -0.31
CA VAL A 90 -2.30 -12.82 -0.82
C VAL A 90 -1.41 -14.02 -1.10
N VAL A 91 -1.05 -14.23 -2.36
CA VAL A 91 -0.21 -15.34 -2.78
C VAL A 91 1.03 -14.86 -3.50
N GLU A 92 2.13 -15.59 -3.34
CA GLU A 92 3.29 -15.47 -4.24
C GLU A 92 2.93 -16.14 -5.57
N THR A 93 3.06 -15.42 -6.68
CA THR A 93 2.61 -15.91 -7.99
C THR A 93 3.42 -17.11 -8.46
N ALA A 94 4.74 -17.09 -8.24
CA ALA A 94 5.65 -18.12 -8.75
C ALA A 94 5.41 -19.49 -8.11
N THR A 95 5.16 -19.52 -6.80
CA THR A 95 5.01 -20.76 -6.02
C THR A 95 3.55 -21.11 -5.72
N GLY A 96 2.64 -20.11 -5.80
CA GLY A 96 1.26 -20.23 -5.33
C GLY A 96 1.14 -20.26 -3.80
N ALA A 97 2.24 -20.03 -3.06
CA ALA A 97 2.24 -20.06 -1.60
C ALA A 97 1.34 -18.94 -1.04
N SER A 98 0.51 -19.29 -0.06
CA SER A 98 -0.29 -18.32 0.67
C SER A 98 0.60 -17.54 1.64
N LEU A 99 0.67 -16.23 1.49
CA LEU A 99 1.51 -15.35 2.32
C LEU A 99 0.70 -14.68 3.43
N ALA A 100 -0.53 -14.28 3.11
CA ALA A 100 -1.44 -13.64 4.06
C ALA A 100 -2.90 -13.76 3.59
N THR A 101 -3.82 -13.52 4.50
CA THR A 101 -5.25 -13.40 4.26
C THR A 101 -5.73 -12.05 4.79
N TRP A 102 -6.46 -11.31 3.97
CA TRP A 102 -7.00 -10.00 4.31
C TRP A 102 -8.53 -10.04 4.34
N THR A 103 -9.12 -9.68 5.48
CA THR A 103 -10.56 -9.48 5.63
C THR A 103 -10.92 -8.00 5.44
N LEU A 104 -11.69 -7.72 4.38
CA LEU A 104 -12.23 -6.42 4.02
C LEU A 104 -13.17 -5.89 5.10
N ALA A 105 -13.06 -4.61 5.43
CA ALA A 105 -14.04 -3.91 6.24
C ALA A 105 -15.38 -3.80 5.49
N LEU A 106 -16.51 -3.76 6.21
CA LEU A 106 -17.82 -3.50 5.62
C LEU A 106 -17.97 -2.07 5.15
N LEU A 107 -17.40 -1.13 5.90
CA LEU A 107 -17.44 0.31 5.66
C LEU A 107 -16.00 0.84 5.60
N SER A 108 -15.78 1.96 4.93
CA SER A 108 -14.44 2.58 4.85
C SER A 108 -13.85 2.89 6.24
N ALA A 109 -14.71 3.19 7.22
CA ALA A 109 -14.33 3.45 8.61
C ALA A 109 -14.22 2.18 9.49
N GLY A 110 -14.43 0.99 8.94
CA GLY A 110 -14.29 -0.27 9.67
C GLY A 110 -12.84 -0.70 9.83
N ALA A 111 -12.57 -1.63 10.75
CA ALA A 111 -11.27 -2.27 10.85
C ALA A 111 -11.08 -3.31 9.73
N SER A 112 -9.86 -3.44 9.23
CA SER A 112 -9.46 -4.54 8.34
C SER A 112 -8.43 -5.41 9.05
N GLU A 113 -8.55 -6.71 8.88
CA GLU A 113 -7.71 -7.69 9.57
C GLU A 113 -6.86 -8.43 8.54
N LEU A 114 -5.57 -8.55 8.85
CA LEU A 114 -4.60 -9.32 8.09
C LEU A 114 -4.16 -10.49 8.97
N ALA A 115 -4.30 -11.72 8.47
CA ALA A 115 -3.82 -12.93 9.11
C ALA A 115 -2.69 -13.54 8.28
N PHE A 116 -1.73 -14.15 8.96
CA PHE A 116 -0.56 -14.79 8.33
C PHE A 116 -0.55 -16.28 8.70
N PRO A 117 -0.07 -17.17 7.81
CA PRO A 117 0.11 -18.58 8.15
C PRO A 117 1.01 -18.78 9.38
N ALA A 118 0.82 -19.88 10.09
CA ALA A 118 1.68 -20.23 11.22
C ALA A 118 3.14 -20.36 10.76
N GLY A 119 4.06 -19.70 11.46
CA GLY A 119 5.48 -19.67 11.08
C GLY A 119 5.79 -18.82 9.85
N SER A 120 4.86 -17.97 9.40
CA SER A 120 5.11 -17.03 8.30
C SER A 120 6.32 -16.13 8.63
N PRO A 121 7.23 -15.90 7.67
CA PRO A 121 8.34 -14.98 7.85
C PRO A 121 7.90 -13.51 7.87
N HIS A 122 6.66 -13.20 7.43
CA HIS A 122 6.18 -11.83 7.23
C HIS A 122 5.58 -11.21 8.50
N SER A 123 4.96 -12.03 9.36
CA SER A 123 4.44 -11.59 10.66
C SER A 123 4.08 -12.81 11.51
N SER A 124 4.41 -12.73 12.79
CA SER A 124 4.09 -13.77 13.79
C SER A 124 2.64 -13.68 14.30
N HIS A 125 1.97 -12.56 14.09
CA HIS A 125 0.63 -12.29 14.61
C HIS A 125 -0.27 -11.60 13.57
N PRO A 126 -1.60 -11.65 13.74
CA PRO A 126 -2.51 -10.86 12.92
C PRO A 126 -2.26 -9.35 13.08
N ILE A 127 -2.49 -8.59 12.00
CA ILE A 127 -2.39 -7.14 11.97
C ILE A 127 -3.78 -6.56 11.80
N THR A 128 -4.18 -5.64 12.67
CA THR A 128 -5.46 -4.92 12.54
C THR A 128 -5.22 -3.47 12.09
N MET A 129 -5.67 -3.14 10.89
CA MET A 129 -5.68 -1.78 10.37
C MET A 129 -6.95 -1.04 10.81
N ARG A 130 -6.77 0.11 11.45
CA ARG A 130 -7.87 0.94 11.97
C ARG A 130 -7.75 2.37 11.46
N PRO A 131 -8.87 3.05 11.16
CA PRO A 131 -8.82 4.47 10.86
C PRO A 131 -8.44 5.26 12.11
N VAL A 132 -7.70 6.35 11.91
CA VAL A 132 -7.41 7.32 12.96
C VAL A 132 -8.63 8.23 13.16
N LYS A 133 -9.18 8.25 14.38
CA LYS A 133 -10.35 9.09 14.71
C LYS A 133 -10.06 10.57 14.47
N GLY A 134 -11.02 11.29 13.87
CA GLY A 134 -10.97 12.75 13.73
C GLY A 134 -10.04 13.28 12.63
N VAL A 135 -9.26 12.43 11.97
CA VAL A 135 -8.40 12.81 10.84
C VAL A 135 -8.88 12.09 9.58
N MET A 136 -9.10 12.84 8.50
CA MET A 136 -9.56 12.24 7.26
C MET A 136 -8.46 11.36 6.64
N VAL A 137 -8.78 10.08 6.44
CA VAL A 137 -8.04 9.12 5.60
C VAL A 137 -6.61 8.84 6.11
N GLN A 138 -6.51 8.46 7.37
CA GLN A 138 -5.31 7.84 7.90
C GLN A 138 -5.66 6.46 8.44
N GLU A 139 -4.82 5.48 8.12
CA GLU A 139 -4.94 4.12 8.61
C GLU A 139 -3.72 3.79 9.45
N ARG A 140 -3.93 3.23 10.64
CA ARG A 140 -2.86 2.83 11.55
C ARG A 140 -2.94 1.36 11.89
N PHE A 141 -1.79 0.79 12.21
CA PHE A 141 -1.65 -0.60 12.64
C PHE A 141 -0.39 -0.75 13.49
N VAL A 142 -0.24 -1.90 14.13
CA VAL A 142 0.93 -2.21 14.97
C VAL A 142 1.52 -3.53 14.50
N VAL A 143 2.84 -3.57 14.36
CA VAL A 143 3.63 -4.76 14.05
C VAL A 143 4.85 -4.75 14.95
N ASP A 144 5.12 -5.85 15.65
CA ASP A 144 6.30 -6.01 16.52
C ASP A 144 6.50 -4.83 17.49
N SER A 145 5.42 -4.39 18.13
CA SER A 145 5.38 -3.25 19.06
C SER A 145 5.72 -1.87 18.47
N ALA A 146 5.91 -1.75 17.15
CA ALA A 146 6.03 -0.48 16.46
C ALA A 146 4.67 -0.06 15.86
N GLU A 147 4.32 1.23 16.01
CA GLU A 147 3.13 1.79 15.39
C GLU A 147 3.43 2.25 13.96
N PHE A 148 2.57 1.90 13.03
CA PHE A 148 2.65 2.31 11.64
C PHE A 148 1.40 3.10 11.26
N ALA A 149 1.57 4.15 10.47
CA ALA A 149 0.47 4.96 9.98
C ALA A 149 0.66 5.35 8.51
N TRP A 150 -0.30 4.99 7.67
CA TRP A 150 -0.45 5.54 6.32
C TRP A 150 -1.02 6.95 6.41
N LYS A 151 -0.27 7.92 5.90
CA LYS A 151 -0.63 9.34 5.87
C LYS A 151 -0.67 9.82 4.42
N ILE A 152 -1.63 10.69 4.12
CA ILE A 152 -1.64 11.41 2.84
C ILE A 152 -0.47 12.39 2.80
N GLU A 153 0.27 12.36 1.72
CA GLU A 153 1.26 13.34 1.32
C GLU A 153 0.66 14.14 0.16
N ARG A 154 0.45 15.45 0.36
CA ARG A 154 -0.07 16.32 -0.69
C ARG A 154 1.06 16.66 -1.66
N GLY A 155 0.87 16.34 -2.94
CA GLY A 155 1.78 16.75 -4.00
C GLY A 155 1.62 18.22 -4.38
N ALA A 156 2.30 18.62 -5.46
CA ALA A 156 2.31 20.00 -5.94
C ALA A 156 0.94 20.50 -6.44
N ASN A 157 0.04 19.58 -6.81
CA ASN A 157 -1.32 19.89 -7.23
C ASN A 157 -2.36 19.02 -6.51
N VAL A 158 -3.62 19.43 -6.56
CA VAL A 158 -4.74 18.76 -5.85
C VAL A 158 -5.03 17.34 -6.34
N PHE A 159 -4.54 16.98 -7.53
CA PHE A 159 -4.72 15.66 -8.13
C PHE A 159 -3.54 14.70 -7.87
N ASP A 160 -2.46 15.20 -7.29
CA ASP A 160 -1.27 14.45 -6.90
C ASP A 160 -1.41 14.00 -5.44
N VAL A 161 -2.21 12.94 -5.25
CA VAL A 161 -2.42 12.33 -3.94
C VAL A 161 -1.41 11.20 -3.77
N ARG A 162 -0.45 11.42 -2.89
CA ARG A 162 0.55 10.42 -2.50
C ARG A 162 0.27 9.94 -1.09
N TYR A 163 0.86 8.81 -0.73
CA TYR A 163 0.77 8.26 0.61
C TYR A 163 2.15 7.91 1.11
N LYS A 164 2.36 8.10 2.41
CA LYS A 164 3.57 7.65 3.09
C LYS A 164 3.22 6.81 4.30
N LEU A 165 3.97 5.73 4.50
CA LEU A 165 3.91 4.89 5.67
C LEU A 165 4.95 5.40 6.66
N VAL A 166 4.49 5.79 7.84
CA VAL A 166 5.35 6.29 8.92
C VAL A 166 5.41 5.23 10.01
N ARG A 167 6.60 4.75 10.33
CA ARG A 167 6.89 3.91 11.49
C ARG A 167 7.22 4.80 12.68
N THR A 168 6.63 4.53 13.83
CA THR A 168 6.88 5.21 15.10
C THR A 168 7.31 4.19 16.15
N ALA A 169 8.53 4.33 16.65
CA ALA A 169 9.11 3.44 17.66
C ALA A 169 10.07 4.23 18.55
N ALA A 170 10.05 3.97 19.86
CA ALA A 170 10.95 4.59 20.85
C ALA A 170 11.02 6.14 20.78
N GLY A 171 9.91 6.81 20.44
CA GLY A 171 9.87 8.27 20.32
C GLY A 171 10.41 8.84 19.00
N HIS A 172 10.83 7.98 18.07
CA HIS A 172 11.27 8.37 16.73
C HIS A 172 10.22 8.02 15.69
N ALA A 173 10.07 8.88 14.68
CA ALA A 173 9.18 8.66 13.54
C ALA A 173 9.98 8.68 12.23
N ARG A 174 9.81 7.67 11.38
CA ARG A 174 10.52 7.54 10.09
C ARG A 174 9.57 7.13 8.98
N VAL A 175 9.75 7.68 7.78
CA VAL A 175 9.07 7.19 6.57
C VAL A 175 9.74 5.91 6.11
N VAL A 176 8.96 4.84 6.01
CA VAL A 176 9.46 3.50 5.66
C VAL A 176 8.89 2.97 4.35
N ALA A 177 7.81 3.58 3.86
CA ALA A 177 7.29 3.31 2.53
C ALA A 177 6.55 4.51 1.97
N ARG A 178 6.41 4.55 0.66
CA ARG A 178 5.62 5.55 -0.06
C ARG A 178 4.89 4.93 -1.22
N TYR A 179 3.69 5.43 -1.46
CA TYR A 179 2.85 5.03 -2.58
C TYR A 179 2.47 6.25 -3.40
N ALA A 180 2.69 6.18 -4.71
CA ALA A 180 2.32 7.21 -5.67
C ALA A 180 1.59 6.58 -6.85
N HIS A 181 0.48 7.18 -7.26
CA HIS A 181 -0.27 6.80 -8.45
C HIS A 181 -0.21 7.90 -9.50
N PRO A 182 -0.44 7.61 -10.79
CA PRO A 182 -0.48 8.63 -11.83
C PRO A 182 -1.54 9.70 -11.51
N PRO A 183 -1.21 11.01 -11.60
CA PRO A 183 -2.17 12.08 -11.40
C PRO A 183 -3.35 11.96 -12.38
N GLY A 184 -4.57 12.21 -11.91
CA GLY A 184 -5.78 12.14 -12.73
C GLY A 184 -6.21 10.73 -13.16
N SER A 185 -5.50 9.67 -12.76
CA SER A 185 -5.90 8.30 -13.06
C SER A 185 -7.18 7.92 -12.31
N MET A 186 -8.17 7.43 -13.05
CA MET A 186 -9.37 6.77 -12.49
C MET A 186 -9.03 5.40 -11.89
N TYR A 187 -7.95 4.77 -12.36
CA TYR A 187 -7.44 3.52 -11.83
C TYR A 187 -6.52 3.76 -10.63
N ARG A 188 -6.44 2.77 -9.73
CA ARG A 188 -5.61 2.84 -8.52
C ARG A 188 -4.31 2.05 -8.62
N GLY A 189 -3.78 1.85 -9.83
CA GLY A 189 -2.41 1.35 -10.00
C GLY A 189 -1.37 2.43 -9.69
N GLY A 190 -0.18 2.02 -9.27
CA GLY A 190 0.86 2.95 -8.83
C GLY A 190 2.12 2.24 -8.34
N ILE A 191 3.11 3.03 -7.94
CA ILE A 191 4.39 2.56 -7.41
C ILE A 191 4.37 2.62 -5.90
N LEU A 192 4.68 1.50 -5.27
CA LEU A 192 4.97 1.35 -3.86
C LEU A 192 6.48 1.16 -3.67
N SER A 193 7.13 2.13 -3.03
CA SER A 193 8.54 2.08 -2.66
C SER A 193 8.69 1.81 -1.17
N VAL A 194 9.53 0.84 -0.80
CA VAL A 194 9.63 0.31 0.57
C VAL A 194 11.10 0.18 1.00
N ASP A 195 11.39 0.51 2.25
CA ASP A 195 12.62 0.13 2.95
C ASP A 195 12.38 -1.18 3.73
N GLU A 196 12.74 -2.31 3.13
CA GLU A 196 12.55 -3.67 3.70
C GLU A 196 13.31 -3.87 5.02
N ASN A 197 14.29 -3.03 5.34
CA ASN A 197 14.97 -3.10 6.63
C ASN A 197 14.08 -2.60 7.79
N GLU A 198 13.05 -1.81 7.48
CA GLU A 198 12.18 -1.18 8.47
C GLU A 198 10.75 -1.76 8.47
N VAL A 199 10.31 -2.34 7.35
CA VAL A 199 9.00 -2.99 7.23
C VAL A 199 9.05 -4.10 6.18
N ASP A 200 8.52 -5.28 6.52
CA ASP A 200 8.38 -6.39 5.58
C ASP A 200 7.56 -5.97 4.33
N ILE A 201 8.01 -6.39 3.15
CA ILE A 201 7.40 -5.98 1.87
C ILE A 201 5.97 -6.47 1.73
N VAL A 202 5.64 -7.67 2.20
CA VAL A 202 4.27 -8.21 2.13
C VAL A 202 3.37 -7.42 3.07
N VAL A 203 3.84 -7.08 4.27
CA VAL A 203 3.11 -6.20 5.19
C VAL A 203 2.87 -4.82 4.56
N ALA A 204 3.90 -4.19 4.00
CA ALA A 204 3.77 -2.88 3.35
C ALA A 204 2.81 -2.94 2.14
N LEU A 205 2.93 -3.96 1.30
CA LEU A 205 2.10 -4.20 0.12
C LEU A 205 0.63 -4.35 0.48
N VAL A 206 0.32 -5.27 1.39
CA VAL A 206 -1.06 -5.61 1.73
C VAL A 206 -1.73 -4.45 2.46
N THR A 207 -1.03 -3.80 3.39
CA THR A 207 -1.56 -2.63 4.09
C THR A 207 -1.78 -1.43 3.15
N CYS A 208 -0.92 -1.26 2.14
CA CYS A 208 -1.12 -0.29 1.07
C CYS A 208 -2.41 -0.57 0.29
N CYS A 209 -2.62 -1.82 -0.15
CA CYS A 209 -3.84 -2.23 -0.85
C CYS A 209 -5.10 -2.03 -0.01
N VAL A 210 -5.04 -2.30 1.30
CA VAL A 210 -6.14 -2.03 2.23
C VAL A 210 -6.49 -0.55 2.25
N MET A 211 -5.49 0.30 2.42
CA MET A 211 -5.66 1.76 2.44
C MET A 211 -6.27 2.27 1.13
N ILE A 212 -5.77 1.80 -0.03
CA ILE A 212 -6.29 2.18 -1.34
C ILE A 212 -7.76 1.77 -1.50
N LYS A 213 -8.10 0.52 -1.18
CA LYS A 213 -9.50 0.05 -1.30
C LYS A 213 -10.44 0.81 -0.38
N LYS A 214 -10.04 1.04 0.88
CA LYS A 214 -10.83 1.85 1.82
C LYS A 214 -11.02 3.27 1.32
N ARG A 215 -10.01 3.87 0.69
CA ARG A 215 -10.15 5.20 0.10
C ARG A 215 -11.19 5.21 -1.02
N VAL A 216 -11.10 4.27 -1.96
CA VAL A 216 -12.08 4.18 -3.04
C VAL A 216 -13.49 3.92 -2.48
N GLN A 217 -13.60 3.05 -1.49
CA GLN A 217 -14.86 2.79 -0.81
C GLN A 217 -15.43 4.06 -0.16
N LYS A 218 -14.60 4.84 0.52
CA LYS A 218 -15.01 6.13 1.09
C LYS A 218 -15.48 7.11 0.02
N ASP A 219 -14.78 7.19 -1.11
CA ASP A 219 -15.17 8.05 -2.21
C ASP A 219 -16.58 7.67 -2.72
N VAL A 220 -16.89 6.37 -2.84
CA VAL A 220 -18.24 5.86 -3.19
C VAL A 220 -19.27 6.16 -2.10
N GLU A 221 -18.95 5.89 -0.83
CA GLU A 221 -19.83 6.16 0.33
C GLU A 221 -20.17 7.65 0.48
N THR A 222 -19.24 8.54 0.16
CA THR A 222 -19.40 9.99 0.32
C THR A 222 -20.10 10.62 -0.87
N LEU A 223 -19.76 10.19 -2.10
CA LEU A 223 -20.26 10.82 -3.33
C LEU A 223 -21.59 10.20 -3.81
N GLY A 224 -22.00 9.05 -3.27
CA GLY A 224 -23.22 8.35 -3.71
C GLY A 224 -23.18 7.85 -5.15
N VAL A 225 -22.01 7.94 -5.81
CA VAL A 225 -21.81 7.47 -7.18
C VAL A 225 -21.24 6.06 -7.11
N ALA A 226 -22.09 5.07 -7.40
CA ALA A 226 -21.63 3.75 -7.77
C ALA A 226 -20.89 3.87 -9.11
N SER A 227 -19.58 3.62 -9.10
CA SER A 227 -18.77 3.44 -10.31
C SER A 227 -19.06 2.09 -10.95
#